data_AF-A0A945XK82-F1
#
_entry.id   AF-A0A945XK82-F1
#
_cell.length_a   1.000
_cell.length_b   1.000
_cell.length_c   1.000
_cell.angle_alpha   90.00
_cell.angle_beta   90.00
_cell.angle_gamma   90.00
#
_symmetry.space_group_name_H-M   'P 1'
#
loop_
_entity.id
_entity.type
_entity.pdbx_description
1 polymer ?
#
loop_
_entity_poly.entity_id
_entity_poly.type
_entity_poly.pdbx_seq_one_letter_code
_entity_poly.pdbx_strand_id
1 'polypeptide(L)'
;SQLELIKKTTCRYPNLSRTEIASTLCELLEWLRPNGKPKTVECRNYPERITIKYIFTDDNFKRSELQQFVFNMGEYELLDCNFLISADFKSEIFDERVVVSIIELFFLLYEKGAYGVSFDDHIYYRVREIGGRIESLFERYEISESLRNLYHEMARRVIQAENRGVVLWGTGEFSSYLLNSSESVHQQKIALSKVVDGMEEKWGSDFMGFMVGSPETIDLEKDYIVVASSNYYGQIVHRLLSMGFPIERVIPNFIL
;
A
#
# COMPACT_ATOMS: atom_id res chain seq x y z
N SER A 1 10.96 16.93 10.10
CA SER A 1 9.69 16.15 10.09
C SER A 1 9.79 14.94 11.04
N GLN A 2 8.69 14.22 11.33
CA GLN A 2 8.75 12.99 12.17
C GLN A 2 9.74 11.95 11.58
N LEU A 3 9.75 11.79 10.26
CA LEU A 3 10.70 10.91 9.56
C LEU A 3 12.16 11.36 9.74
N GLU A 4 12.42 12.66 9.72
CA GLU A 4 13.77 13.21 9.94
C GLU A 4 14.23 13.00 11.38
N LEU A 5 13.32 13.09 12.35
CA LEU A 5 13.58 12.76 13.75
C LEU A 5 13.88 11.27 13.91
N ILE A 6 13.12 10.39 13.24
CA ILE A 6 13.39 8.95 13.20
C ILE A 6 14.79 8.69 12.65
N LYS A 7 15.12 9.21 11.46
CA LYS A 7 16.44 9.09 10.82
C LYS A 7 17.56 9.63 11.72
N LYS A 8 17.38 10.82 12.30
CA LYS A 8 18.39 11.41 13.20
C LYS A 8 18.60 10.57 14.44
N THR A 9 17.55 10.00 15.01
CA THR A 9 17.62 9.18 16.22
C THR A 9 18.31 7.85 15.94
N THR A 10 17.96 7.17 14.84
CA THR A 10 18.58 5.90 14.47
C THR A 10 20.05 6.08 14.06
N CYS A 11 20.39 7.12 13.29
CA CYS A 11 21.79 7.42 12.95
C CYS A 11 22.63 7.85 14.15
N ARG A 12 22.05 8.59 15.10
CA ARG A 12 22.77 9.08 16.29
C ARG A 12 23.04 7.97 17.30
N TYR A 13 22.20 6.94 17.32
CA TYR A 13 22.27 5.87 18.31
C TYR A 13 22.25 4.47 17.64
N PRO A 14 23.26 4.13 16.82
CA PRO A 14 23.26 2.91 16.01
C PRO A 14 23.36 1.61 16.84
N ASN A 15 23.78 1.71 18.10
CA ASN A 15 23.97 0.57 19.00
C ASN A 15 22.76 0.31 19.92
N LEU A 16 21.72 1.13 19.84
CA LEU A 16 20.50 0.90 20.62
C LEU A 16 19.70 -0.26 20.02
N SER A 17 19.15 -1.09 20.90
CA SER A 17 18.17 -2.10 20.50
C SER A 17 16.90 -1.44 19.93
N ARG A 18 16.14 -2.18 19.12
CA ARG A 18 14.80 -1.74 18.67
C ARG A 18 13.91 -1.26 19.82
N THR A 19 14.06 -1.88 20.99
CA THR A 19 13.32 -1.49 22.19
C THR A 19 13.64 -0.08 22.63
N GLU A 20 14.91 0.25 22.67
CA GLU A 20 15.41 1.54 23.10
C GLU A 20 15.11 2.60 22.05
N ILE A 21 15.33 2.30 20.76
CA ILE A 21 14.97 3.21 19.66
C ILE A 21 13.47 3.53 19.66
N ALA A 22 12.60 2.51 19.77
CA ALA A 22 11.16 2.73 19.83
C ALA A 22 10.76 3.56 21.06
N SER A 23 11.43 3.39 22.19
CA SER A 23 11.13 4.15 23.41
C SER A 23 11.53 5.60 23.25
N THR A 24 12.75 5.85 22.75
CA THR A 24 13.26 7.18 22.46
C THR A 24 12.39 7.90 21.42
N LEU A 25 11.93 7.21 20.37
CA LEU A 25 11.04 7.80 19.38
C LEU A 25 9.66 8.11 19.97
N CYS A 26 9.09 7.22 20.78
CA CYS A 26 7.81 7.47 21.43
C CYS A 26 7.87 8.65 22.40
N GLU A 27 9.00 8.84 23.10
CA GLU A 27 9.23 10.00 23.96
C GLU A 27 9.36 11.28 23.13
N LEU A 28 10.24 11.29 22.12
CA LEU A 28 10.52 12.47 21.31
C LEU A 28 9.33 12.92 20.43
N LEU A 29 8.44 11.99 20.08
CA LEU A 29 7.22 12.25 19.31
C LEU A 29 5.99 12.48 20.19
N GLU A 30 6.14 12.45 21.53
CA GLU A 30 5.04 12.52 22.50
C GLU A 30 3.95 11.47 22.26
N TRP A 31 4.33 10.30 21.76
CA TRP A 31 3.44 9.14 21.63
C TRP A 31 3.28 8.47 22.98
N LEU A 32 2.53 9.14 23.85
CA LEU A 32 2.30 8.74 25.22
C LEU A 32 0.92 8.10 25.38
N ARG A 33 0.81 7.20 26.35
CA ARG A 33 -0.44 6.69 26.88
C ARG A 33 -1.10 7.76 27.76
N PRO A 34 -2.40 7.62 28.11
CA PRO A 34 -3.06 8.54 29.05
C PRO A 34 -2.37 8.67 30.42
N ASN A 35 -1.58 7.67 30.81
CA ASN A 35 -0.78 7.68 32.03
C ASN A 35 0.64 8.26 31.85
N GLY A 36 0.93 8.90 30.71
CA GLY A 36 2.21 9.58 30.43
C GLY A 36 3.36 8.64 30.03
N LYS A 37 3.15 7.32 29.98
CA LYS A 37 4.20 6.38 29.55
C LYS A 37 4.29 6.29 28.03
N PRO A 38 5.49 6.10 27.43
CA PRO A 38 5.62 5.97 25.99
C PRO A 38 4.92 4.71 25.45
N LYS A 39 4.36 4.79 24.23
CA LYS A 39 3.70 3.67 23.51
C LYS A 39 4.68 2.66 22.90
N THR A 40 5.81 2.44 23.57
CA THR A 40 6.94 1.63 23.08
C THR A 40 6.53 0.20 22.73
N VAL A 41 5.60 -0.38 23.51
CA VAL A 41 5.13 -1.76 23.30
C VAL A 41 4.22 -1.82 22.08
N GLU A 42 3.35 -0.83 21.91
CA GLU A 42 2.43 -0.75 20.78
C GLU A 42 3.18 -0.55 19.47
N CYS A 43 4.19 0.32 19.49
CA CYS A 43 5.06 0.53 18.33
C CYS A 43 5.93 -0.69 17.98
N ARG A 44 6.12 -1.63 18.91
CA ARG A 44 6.91 -2.85 18.66
C ARG A 44 6.06 -4.06 18.31
N ASN A 45 4.94 -4.22 19.00
CA ASN A 45 4.14 -5.45 18.95
C ASN A 45 3.02 -5.38 17.91
N TYR A 46 2.70 -4.18 17.41
CA TYR A 46 1.64 -3.98 16.42
C TYR A 46 2.12 -3.08 15.27
N PRO A 47 3.17 -3.50 14.52
CA PRO A 47 3.69 -2.71 13.40
C PRO A 47 2.59 -2.41 12.36
N GLU A 48 1.61 -3.30 12.18
CA GLU A 48 0.46 -3.14 11.30
C GLU A 48 -0.50 -2.01 11.71
N ARG A 49 -0.29 -1.39 12.88
CA ARG A 49 -1.03 -0.20 13.34
C ARG A 49 -0.26 1.10 13.15
N ILE A 50 0.97 1.03 12.65
CA ILE A 50 1.83 2.18 12.36
C ILE A 50 1.73 2.46 10.87
N THR A 51 1.62 3.74 10.51
CA THR A 51 1.68 4.19 9.13
C THR A 51 2.90 5.08 8.94
N ILE A 52 3.83 4.63 8.11
CA ILE A 52 5.00 5.40 7.68
C ILE A 52 4.61 6.15 6.40
N LYS A 53 4.52 7.48 6.49
CA LYS A 53 4.19 8.32 5.35
C LYS A 53 5.46 8.75 4.62
N TYR A 54 5.58 8.40 3.33
CA TYR A 54 6.59 8.96 2.44
C TYR A 54 5.98 10.10 1.65
N ILE A 55 6.51 11.32 1.82
CA ILE A 55 6.02 12.52 1.13
C ILE A 55 7.06 12.90 0.07
N PHE A 56 6.72 12.69 -1.19
CA PHE A 56 7.51 13.15 -2.33
C PHE A 56 7.58 14.67 -2.38
N THR A 57 8.77 15.17 -2.64
CA THR A 57 9.11 16.57 -2.90
C THR A 57 10.02 16.64 -4.11
N ASP A 58 10.33 17.85 -4.59
CA ASP A 58 11.21 18.06 -5.75
C ASP A 58 12.65 17.56 -5.54
N ASP A 59 13.03 17.20 -4.31
CA ASP A 59 14.42 16.88 -3.96
C ASP A 59 14.63 15.43 -3.50
N ASN A 60 13.59 14.59 -3.40
CA ASN A 60 13.70 13.26 -2.79
C ASN A 60 13.26 12.08 -3.68
N PHE A 61 13.03 12.30 -4.97
CA PHE A 61 12.51 11.27 -5.87
C PHE A 61 13.60 10.46 -6.60
N LYS A 62 14.88 10.66 -6.27
CA LYS A 62 15.98 9.92 -6.96
C LYS A 62 15.99 8.46 -6.54
N ARG A 63 16.18 7.55 -7.51
CA ARG A 63 16.27 6.09 -7.28
C ARG A 63 17.17 5.70 -6.10
N SER A 64 18.37 6.27 -6.01
CA SER A 64 19.31 5.97 -4.92
C SER A 64 18.74 6.30 -3.54
N GLU A 65 17.95 7.38 -3.43
CA GLU A 65 17.31 7.78 -2.19
C GLU A 65 16.13 6.86 -1.84
N LEU A 66 15.35 6.45 -2.84
CA LEU A 66 14.28 5.47 -2.66
C LEU A 66 14.83 4.11 -2.21
N GLN A 67 15.88 3.63 -2.87
CA GLN A 67 16.58 2.40 -2.49
C GLN A 67 17.15 2.48 -1.08
N GLN A 68 17.80 3.59 -0.71
CA GLN A 68 18.31 3.79 0.64
C GLN A 68 17.18 3.86 1.68
N PHE A 69 16.05 4.49 1.35
CA PHE A 69 14.88 4.51 2.22
C PHE A 69 14.36 3.10 2.47
N VAL A 70 14.15 2.30 1.42
CA VAL A 70 13.65 0.92 1.53
C VAL A 70 14.65 0.01 2.25
N PHE A 71 15.95 0.16 1.98
CA PHE A 71 17.00 -0.55 2.72
C PHE A 71 16.88 -0.28 4.23
N ASN A 72 16.75 0.99 4.61
CA ASN A 72 16.59 1.38 6.01
C ASN A 72 15.30 0.79 6.63
N MET A 73 14.20 0.67 5.89
CA MET A 73 12.97 0.03 6.41
C MET A 73 13.20 -1.44 6.76
N GLY A 74 14.03 -2.14 5.97
CA GLY A 74 14.48 -3.49 6.30
C GLY A 74 15.38 -3.53 7.53
N GLU A 75 16.43 -2.72 7.56
CA GLU A 75 17.41 -2.67 8.66
C GLU A 75 16.78 -2.37 10.03
N TYR A 76 15.73 -1.54 10.05
CA TYR A 76 15.02 -1.19 11.28
C TYR A 76 13.81 -2.09 11.58
N GLU A 77 13.61 -3.16 10.80
CA GLU A 77 12.50 -4.11 10.94
C GLU A 77 11.14 -3.38 10.97
N LEU A 78 10.93 -2.52 9.97
CA LEU A 78 9.73 -1.70 9.77
C LEU A 78 8.87 -2.15 8.57
N LEU A 79 9.25 -3.22 7.89
CA LEU A 79 8.57 -3.71 6.67
C LEU A 79 7.13 -4.19 6.95
N ASP A 80 6.83 -4.60 8.18
CA ASP A 80 5.48 -4.99 8.61
C ASP A 80 4.57 -3.79 8.93
N CYS A 81 5.06 -2.55 8.79
CA CYS A 81 4.23 -1.35 8.94
C CYS A 81 3.39 -1.08 7.68
N ASN A 82 2.36 -0.25 7.83
CA ASN A 82 1.69 0.33 6.67
C ASN A 82 2.55 1.47 6.09
N PHE A 83 2.55 1.61 4.78
CA PHE A 83 3.22 2.69 4.08
C PHE A 83 2.20 3.51 3.30
N LEU A 84 2.18 4.83 3.53
CA LEU A 84 1.35 5.75 2.77
C LEU A 84 2.25 6.63 1.91
N ILE A 85 2.17 6.46 0.59
CA ILE A 85 2.90 7.28 -0.38
C ILE A 85 2.05 8.50 -0.75
N SER A 86 2.67 9.68 -0.68
CA SER A 86 2.03 11.00 -0.77
C SER A 86 2.98 11.99 -1.44
N ALA A 87 2.54 13.20 -1.78
CA ALA A 87 3.42 14.29 -2.23
C ALA A 87 2.99 15.66 -1.68
N ASP A 88 3.93 16.60 -1.58
CA ASP A 88 3.66 18.02 -1.30
C ASP A 88 3.27 18.73 -2.60
N PHE A 89 1.97 18.73 -2.92
CA PHE A 89 1.44 19.29 -4.16
C PHE A 89 1.34 20.82 -4.10
N LYS A 90 2.44 21.52 -4.30
CA LYS A 90 2.41 22.97 -4.54
C LYS A 90 2.16 23.35 -6.00
N SER A 91 2.26 22.38 -6.92
CA SER A 91 1.99 22.59 -8.36
C SER A 91 1.00 21.57 -8.91
N GLU A 92 0.06 22.05 -9.73
CA GLU A 92 -0.90 21.20 -10.48
C GLU A 92 -0.25 20.49 -11.69
N ILE A 93 0.94 20.95 -12.10
CA ILE A 93 1.72 20.36 -13.20
C ILE A 93 2.58 19.23 -12.65
N PHE A 94 2.40 18.05 -13.22
CA PHE A 94 3.01 16.82 -12.76
C PHE A 94 4.10 16.38 -13.74
N ASP A 95 5.33 16.17 -13.26
CA ASP A 95 6.39 15.54 -14.04
C ASP A 95 6.20 14.02 -14.04
N GLU A 96 5.96 13.40 -15.20
CA GLU A 96 5.79 11.94 -15.36
C GLU A 96 6.88 11.15 -14.62
N ARG A 97 8.10 11.69 -14.54
CA ARG A 97 9.22 11.10 -13.80
C ARG A 97 8.92 10.89 -12.33
N VAL A 98 8.20 11.81 -11.69
CA VAL A 98 7.84 11.71 -10.27
C VAL A 98 6.81 10.60 -10.07
N VAL A 99 5.83 10.40 -10.97
CA VAL A 99 4.84 9.30 -10.84
C VAL A 99 5.57 7.97 -10.99
N VAL A 100 6.49 7.90 -11.94
CA VAL A 100 7.30 6.70 -12.16
C VAL A 100 8.15 6.40 -10.92
N SER A 101 8.70 7.42 -10.26
CA SER A 101 9.44 7.27 -9.00
C SER A 101 8.54 6.84 -7.83
N ILE A 102 7.30 7.31 -7.78
CA ILE A 102 6.27 6.86 -6.83
C ILE A 102 5.95 5.38 -7.01
N ILE A 103 5.75 4.95 -8.25
CA ILE A 103 5.50 3.54 -8.61
C ILE A 103 6.73 2.68 -8.31
N GLU A 104 7.93 3.19 -8.60
CA GLU A 104 9.20 2.54 -8.25
C GLU A 104 9.33 2.33 -6.74
N LEU A 105 8.99 3.32 -5.91
CA LEU A 105 8.98 3.17 -4.45
C LEU A 105 8.00 2.07 -3.98
N PHE A 106 6.79 2.02 -4.55
CA PHE A 106 5.83 0.95 -4.26
C PHE A 106 6.45 -0.43 -4.52
N PHE A 107 7.05 -0.63 -5.71
CA PHE A 107 7.63 -1.92 -6.07
C PHE A 107 8.87 -2.28 -5.26
N LEU A 108 9.72 -1.30 -4.93
CA LEU A 108 10.87 -1.53 -4.05
C LEU A 108 10.44 -2.00 -2.65
N LEU A 109 9.41 -1.37 -2.07
CA LEU A 109 8.83 -1.81 -0.79
C LEU A 109 8.25 -3.22 -0.89
N TYR A 110 7.48 -3.48 -1.96
CA TYR A 110 6.85 -4.78 -2.19
C TYR A 110 7.89 -5.90 -2.35
N GLU A 111 8.98 -5.67 -3.09
CA GLU A 111 10.08 -6.64 -3.27
C GLU A 111 10.76 -7.00 -1.93
N LYS A 112 10.75 -6.08 -0.96
CA LYS A 112 11.25 -6.34 0.40
C LYS A 112 10.23 -6.99 1.33
N GLY A 113 9.00 -7.23 0.89
CA GLY A 113 7.95 -7.84 1.70
C GLY A 113 7.08 -6.85 2.47
N ALA A 114 7.21 -5.54 2.22
CA ALA A 114 6.26 -4.56 2.74
C ALA A 114 5.01 -4.54 1.86
N TYR A 115 3.92 -5.13 2.34
CA TYR A 115 2.69 -5.29 1.56
C TYR A 115 1.58 -4.31 1.92
N GLY A 116 1.64 -3.68 3.09
CA GLY A 116 0.70 -2.66 3.53
C GLY A 116 0.91 -1.29 2.87
N VAL A 117 1.18 -1.23 1.56
CA VAL A 117 1.53 0.00 0.84
C VAL A 117 0.32 0.57 0.11
N SER A 118 -0.05 1.82 0.41
CA SER A 118 -1.13 2.55 -0.26
C SER A 118 -0.67 3.93 -0.73
N PHE A 119 -1.49 4.53 -1.60
CA PHE A 119 -1.34 5.91 -2.05
C PHE A 119 -2.38 6.79 -1.35
N ASP A 120 -2.05 8.05 -1.10
CA ASP A 120 -3.10 9.02 -0.85
C ASP A 120 -3.95 9.25 -2.12
N ASP A 121 -5.13 9.85 -1.94
CA ASP A 121 -6.10 9.98 -3.03
C ASP A 121 -5.51 10.72 -4.24
N HIS A 122 -4.78 11.83 -4.01
CA HIS A 122 -4.20 12.64 -5.09
C HIS A 122 -3.16 11.85 -5.89
N ILE A 123 -2.27 11.11 -5.21
CA ILE A 123 -1.28 10.25 -5.87
C ILE A 123 -1.97 9.10 -6.61
N TYR A 124 -3.00 8.52 -6.00
CA TYR A 124 -3.74 7.41 -6.59
C TYR A 124 -4.27 7.75 -7.99
N TYR A 125 -4.94 8.91 -8.13
CA TYR A 125 -5.43 9.38 -9.43
C TYR A 125 -4.32 9.48 -10.49
N ARG A 126 -3.13 9.95 -10.10
CA ARG A 126 -1.99 10.13 -11.03
C ARG A 126 -1.37 8.82 -11.45
N VAL A 127 -1.19 7.89 -10.51
CA VAL A 127 -0.69 6.53 -10.81
C VAL A 127 -1.63 5.83 -11.79
N ARG A 128 -2.95 5.98 -11.59
CA ARG A 128 -3.98 5.46 -12.48
C ARG A 128 -3.92 6.07 -13.88
N GLU A 129 -3.82 7.39 -13.97
CA GLU A 129 -3.78 8.14 -15.24
C GLU A 129 -2.64 7.69 -16.16
N ILE A 130 -1.48 7.33 -15.60
CA ILE A 130 -0.33 6.89 -16.39
C ILE A 130 -0.29 5.38 -16.66
N GLY A 131 -1.18 4.59 -16.06
CA GLY A 131 -1.15 3.13 -16.11
C GLY A 131 -1.07 2.57 -17.54
N GLY A 132 -1.85 3.14 -18.48
CA GLY A 132 -1.84 2.73 -19.89
C GLY A 132 -0.52 3.03 -20.64
N ARG A 133 0.37 3.83 -20.07
CA ARG A 133 1.67 4.23 -20.65
C ARG A 133 2.86 3.73 -19.83
N ILE A 134 2.63 3.01 -18.74
CA ILE A 134 3.67 2.70 -17.75
C ILE A 134 4.86 1.93 -18.35
N GLU A 135 4.62 1.01 -19.29
CA GLU A 135 5.70 0.29 -20.00
C GLU A 135 6.64 1.23 -20.74
N SER A 136 6.08 2.16 -21.53
CA SER A 136 6.87 3.13 -22.27
C SER A 136 7.62 4.10 -21.34
N LEU A 137 7.06 4.38 -20.17
CA LEU A 137 7.69 5.23 -19.16
C LEU A 137 8.81 4.47 -18.45
N PHE A 138 8.62 3.19 -18.13
CA PHE A 138 9.65 2.34 -17.54
C PHE A 138 10.88 2.23 -18.44
N GLU A 139 10.67 2.12 -19.75
CA GLU A 139 11.75 2.17 -20.74
C GLU A 139 12.43 3.54 -20.79
N ARG A 140 11.64 4.62 -20.88
CA ARG A 140 12.16 5.99 -20.94
C ARG A 140 13.00 6.38 -19.72
N TYR A 141 12.59 5.96 -18.53
CA TYR A 141 13.25 6.29 -17.26
C TYR A 141 14.16 5.18 -16.74
N GLU A 142 14.50 4.21 -17.59
CA GLU A 142 15.49 3.17 -17.32
C GLU A 142 15.22 2.42 -15.99
N ILE A 143 13.95 2.05 -15.74
CA ILE A 143 13.54 1.23 -14.59
C ILE A 143 14.20 -0.16 -14.70
N SER A 144 14.64 -0.71 -13.57
CA SER A 144 15.34 -2.00 -13.56
C SER A 144 14.46 -3.13 -14.08
N GLU A 145 15.08 -4.11 -14.72
CA GLU A 145 14.39 -5.29 -15.26
C GLU A 145 13.64 -6.07 -14.17
N SER A 146 14.17 -6.12 -12.94
CA SER A 146 13.50 -6.75 -11.80
C SER A 146 12.14 -6.12 -11.49
N LEU A 147 12.06 -4.78 -11.46
CA LEU A 147 10.82 -4.06 -11.16
C LEU A 147 9.83 -4.15 -12.33
N ARG A 148 10.33 -4.13 -13.57
CA ARG A 148 9.49 -4.38 -14.76
C ARG A 148 8.86 -5.77 -14.70
N ASN A 149 9.64 -6.79 -14.38
CA ASN A 149 9.15 -8.16 -14.23
C ASN A 149 8.09 -8.28 -13.12
N LEU A 150 8.28 -7.58 -12.01
CA LEU A 150 7.31 -7.53 -10.91
C LEU A 150 5.99 -6.87 -11.34
N TYR A 151 6.06 -5.74 -12.07
CA TYR A 151 4.87 -5.12 -12.67
C TYR A 151 4.13 -6.10 -13.59
N HIS A 152 4.84 -6.76 -14.50
CA HIS A 152 4.24 -7.76 -15.40
C HIS A 152 3.65 -8.97 -14.66
N GLU A 153 4.25 -9.40 -13.56
CA GLU A 153 3.68 -10.44 -12.71
C GLU A 153 2.35 -9.99 -12.10
N MET A 154 2.30 -8.78 -11.54
CA MET A 154 1.07 -8.25 -10.96
C MET A 154 -0.02 -8.01 -12.00
N ALA A 155 0.32 -7.48 -13.18
CA ALA A 155 -0.62 -7.33 -14.29
C ALA A 155 -1.17 -8.69 -14.75
N ARG A 156 -0.36 -9.76 -14.75
CA ARG A 156 -0.82 -11.12 -15.05
C ARG A 156 -1.82 -11.65 -14.03
N ARG A 157 -1.78 -11.21 -12.76
CA ARG A 157 -2.77 -11.60 -11.73
C ARG A 157 -4.17 -11.15 -12.12
N VAL A 158 -4.30 -9.96 -12.72
CA VAL A 158 -5.59 -9.44 -13.23
C VAL A 158 -6.18 -10.39 -14.28
N ILE A 159 -5.37 -10.81 -15.25
CA ILE A 159 -5.77 -11.75 -16.32
C ILE A 159 -6.14 -13.13 -15.75
N GLN A 160 -5.39 -13.61 -14.76
CA GLN A 160 -5.71 -14.88 -14.10
C GLN A 160 -7.02 -14.81 -13.31
N ALA A 161 -7.29 -13.66 -12.69
CA ALA A 161 -8.50 -13.43 -11.92
C ALA A 161 -9.75 -13.23 -12.80
N GLU A 162 -9.60 -12.73 -14.03
CA GLU A 162 -10.69 -12.61 -15.03
C GLU A 162 -11.48 -13.92 -15.16
N ASN A 163 -10.78 -15.07 -15.19
CA ASN A 163 -11.39 -16.38 -15.37
C ASN A 163 -11.99 -16.99 -14.09
N ARG A 164 -11.70 -16.42 -12.91
CA ARG A 164 -12.11 -16.96 -11.60
C ARG A 164 -13.04 -16.03 -10.82
N GLY A 165 -13.11 -14.78 -11.24
CA GLY A 165 -13.77 -13.70 -10.52
C GLY A 165 -12.91 -13.11 -9.40
N VAL A 166 -13.16 -11.84 -9.10
CA VAL A 166 -12.42 -11.07 -8.09
C VAL A 166 -13.34 -10.74 -6.92
N VAL A 167 -12.86 -10.96 -5.71
CA VAL A 167 -13.49 -10.47 -4.48
C VAL A 167 -13.10 -9.01 -4.27
N LEU A 168 -14.09 -8.14 -4.15
CA LEU A 168 -13.87 -6.76 -3.73
C LEU A 168 -13.96 -6.68 -2.20
N TRP A 169 -12.91 -6.21 -1.55
CA TRP A 169 -12.95 -5.88 -0.12
C TRP A 169 -13.09 -4.37 0.07
N GLY A 170 -14.26 -3.95 0.55
CA GLY A 170 -14.60 -2.55 0.83
C GLY A 170 -15.79 -2.06 0.01
N THR A 171 -16.62 -1.25 0.65
CA THR A 171 -17.88 -0.71 0.10
C THR A 171 -17.96 0.82 0.21
N GLY A 172 -16.80 1.50 0.27
CA GLY A 172 -16.72 2.95 0.41
C GLY A 172 -16.82 3.68 -0.94
N GLU A 173 -16.81 5.02 -0.89
CA GLU A 173 -16.78 5.86 -2.10
C GLU A 173 -15.59 5.54 -3.01
N PHE A 174 -14.43 5.25 -2.41
CA PHE A 174 -13.24 4.80 -3.14
C PHE A 174 -13.50 3.51 -3.94
N SER A 175 -14.27 2.58 -3.41
CA SER A 175 -14.62 1.32 -4.08
C SER A 175 -15.49 1.59 -5.31
N SER A 176 -16.49 2.47 -5.18
CA SER A 176 -17.31 2.91 -6.31
C SER A 176 -16.47 3.62 -7.38
N TYR A 177 -15.57 4.50 -6.96
CA TYR A 177 -14.65 5.19 -7.89
C TYR A 177 -13.73 4.19 -8.62
N LEU A 178 -13.12 3.26 -7.89
CA LEU A 178 -12.23 2.24 -8.45
C LEU A 178 -12.93 1.45 -9.57
N LEU A 179 -14.15 0.95 -9.30
CA LEU A 179 -14.91 0.19 -10.29
C LEU A 179 -15.36 1.05 -11.47
N ASN A 180 -15.85 2.27 -11.21
CA ASN A 180 -16.32 3.18 -12.25
C ASN A 180 -15.19 3.85 -13.05
N SER A 181 -13.93 3.74 -12.63
CA SER A 181 -12.77 4.30 -13.35
C SER A 181 -11.84 3.23 -13.93
N SER A 182 -12.11 1.96 -13.66
CA SER A 182 -11.27 0.86 -14.16
C SER A 182 -11.64 0.49 -15.58
N GLU A 183 -10.73 0.72 -16.51
CA GLU A 183 -10.86 0.24 -17.89
C GLU A 183 -11.02 -1.29 -17.92
N SER A 184 -10.35 -2.03 -17.04
CA SER A 184 -10.50 -3.49 -16.95
C SER A 184 -11.91 -3.88 -16.49
N VAL A 185 -12.54 -3.12 -15.60
CA VAL A 185 -13.95 -3.33 -15.23
C VAL A 185 -14.89 -2.96 -16.38
N HIS A 186 -14.69 -1.80 -17.03
CA HIS A 186 -15.52 -1.34 -18.16
C HIS A 186 -15.41 -2.22 -19.40
N GLN A 187 -14.24 -2.79 -19.66
CA GLN A 187 -14.00 -3.75 -20.75
C GLN A 187 -14.39 -5.19 -20.36
N GLN A 188 -15.03 -5.40 -19.20
CA GLN A 188 -15.44 -6.70 -18.67
C GLN A 188 -14.29 -7.71 -18.45
N LYS A 189 -13.05 -7.23 -18.33
CA LYS A 189 -11.87 -8.04 -18.01
C LYS A 189 -11.81 -8.47 -16.55
N ILE A 190 -12.67 -7.90 -15.69
CA ILE A 190 -12.80 -8.32 -14.30
C ILE A 190 -14.28 -8.45 -13.97
N ALA A 191 -14.72 -9.68 -13.69
CA ALA A 191 -16.01 -9.95 -13.09
C ALA A 191 -15.84 -10.03 -11.57
N LEU A 192 -16.62 -9.24 -10.82
CA LEU A 192 -16.67 -9.41 -9.37
C LEU A 192 -17.40 -10.72 -9.04
N SER A 193 -16.80 -11.55 -8.19
CA SER A 193 -17.43 -12.77 -7.69
C SER A 193 -18.23 -12.52 -6.41
N LYS A 194 -17.74 -11.61 -5.56
CA LYS A 194 -18.39 -11.22 -4.31
C LYS A 194 -17.87 -9.87 -3.82
N VAL A 195 -18.63 -9.23 -2.93
CA VAL A 195 -18.23 -8.02 -2.22
C VAL A 195 -18.26 -8.32 -0.72
N VAL A 196 -17.18 -7.98 -0.01
CA VAL A 196 -17.07 -8.16 1.45
C VAL A 196 -16.66 -6.85 2.13
N ASP A 197 -17.05 -6.69 3.40
CA ASP A 197 -16.61 -5.57 4.22
C ASP A 197 -16.31 -6.03 5.65
N GLY A 198 -15.34 -5.39 6.32
CA GLY A 198 -14.98 -5.73 7.69
C GLY A 198 -15.99 -5.24 8.74
N MET A 199 -16.91 -4.35 8.37
CA MET A 199 -17.93 -3.79 9.26
C MET A 199 -19.22 -4.64 9.21
N GLU A 200 -19.56 -5.31 10.32
CA GLU A 200 -20.71 -6.22 10.40
C GLU A 200 -22.04 -5.55 10.07
N GLU A 201 -22.20 -4.29 10.46
CA GLU A 201 -23.40 -3.47 10.18
C GLU A 201 -23.68 -3.28 8.68
N LYS A 202 -22.69 -3.53 7.81
CA LYS A 202 -22.88 -3.47 6.35
C LYS A 202 -23.30 -4.81 5.75
N TRP A 203 -23.19 -5.92 6.46
CA TRP A 203 -23.50 -7.22 5.89
C TRP A 203 -24.99 -7.35 5.55
N GLY A 204 -25.28 -7.91 4.38
CA GLY A 204 -26.63 -8.00 3.83
C GLY A 204 -27.13 -6.72 3.14
N SER A 205 -26.38 -5.60 3.22
CA SER A 205 -26.67 -4.40 2.41
C SER A 205 -26.34 -4.62 0.94
N ASP A 206 -26.93 -3.79 0.07
CA ASP A 206 -26.60 -3.75 -1.35
C ASP A 206 -25.45 -2.78 -1.60
N PHE A 207 -24.44 -3.24 -2.35
CA PHE A 207 -23.40 -2.41 -2.91
C PHE A 207 -23.28 -2.69 -4.41
N MET A 208 -23.74 -1.75 -5.24
CA MET A 208 -23.70 -1.84 -6.70
C MET A 208 -24.34 -3.14 -7.25
N GLY A 209 -25.44 -3.61 -6.64
CA GLY A 209 -26.12 -4.85 -7.02
C GLY A 209 -25.53 -6.13 -6.42
N PHE A 210 -24.50 -6.03 -5.58
CA PHE A 210 -23.94 -7.15 -4.82
C PHE A 210 -24.39 -7.07 -3.36
N MET A 211 -24.84 -8.21 -2.82
CA MET A 211 -25.05 -8.34 -1.38
C MET A 211 -23.71 -8.40 -0.66
N VAL A 212 -23.49 -7.47 0.27
CA VAL A 212 -22.24 -7.38 1.02
C VAL A 212 -22.16 -8.53 2.02
N GLY A 213 -21.10 -9.33 1.92
CA GLY A 213 -20.82 -10.47 2.79
C GLY A 213 -19.76 -10.19 3.85
N SER A 214 -19.60 -11.16 4.76
CA SER A 214 -18.49 -11.14 5.71
C SER A 214 -17.18 -11.60 5.06
N PRO A 215 -16.01 -11.10 5.48
CA PRO A 215 -14.73 -11.52 4.91
C PRO A 215 -14.39 -13.00 5.16
N GLU A 216 -15.05 -13.64 6.11
CA GLU A 216 -14.91 -15.07 6.40
C GLU A 216 -15.44 -15.96 5.26
N THR A 217 -16.16 -15.39 4.30
CA THR A 217 -16.63 -16.08 3.07
C THR A 217 -15.57 -16.15 1.96
N ILE A 218 -14.38 -15.58 2.19
CA ILE A 218 -13.24 -15.66 1.27
C ILE A 218 -12.71 -17.09 1.23
N ASP A 219 -12.64 -17.67 0.03
CA ASP A 219 -11.98 -18.94 -0.22
C ASP A 219 -10.48 -18.70 -0.36
N LEU A 220 -9.74 -19.02 0.70
CA LEU A 220 -8.30 -18.79 0.78
C LEU A 220 -7.53 -19.46 -0.35
N GLU A 221 -8.04 -20.53 -0.98
CA GLU A 221 -7.37 -21.31 -2.02
C GLU A 221 -7.68 -20.83 -3.45
N LYS A 222 -8.85 -20.21 -3.66
CA LYS A 222 -9.35 -19.91 -5.01
C LYS A 222 -9.46 -18.43 -5.32
N ASP A 223 -9.82 -17.63 -4.34
CA ASP A 223 -10.22 -16.25 -4.57
C ASP A 223 -9.01 -15.36 -4.89
N TYR A 224 -9.20 -14.43 -5.82
CA TYR A 224 -8.36 -13.25 -5.96
C TYR A 224 -9.05 -12.07 -5.28
N ILE A 225 -8.28 -11.20 -4.63
CA ILE A 225 -8.84 -10.10 -3.85
C ILE A 225 -8.26 -8.77 -4.30
N VAL A 226 -9.15 -7.80 -4.38
CA VAL A 226 -8.79 -6.39 -4.50
C VAL A 226 -9.24 -5.67 -3.25
N VAL A 227 -8.29 -5.01 -2.58
CA VAL A 227 -8.58 -4.17 -1.43
C VAL A 227 -8.91 -2.76 -1.90
N ALA A 228 -10.19 -2.41 -1.81
CA ALA A 228 -10.75 -1.14 -2.27
C ALA A 228 -11.01 -0.20 -1.09
N SER A 229 -9.95 0.13 -0.35
CA SER A 229 -9.98 1.10 0.75
C SER A 229 -8.71 1.94 0.72
N SER A 230 -8.82 3.27 0.79
CA SER A 230 -7.67 4.16 0.95
C SER A 230 -7.18 4.17 2.41
N ASN A 231 -8.11 4.23 3.37
CA ASN A 231 -7.80 4.39 4.80
C ASN A 231 -7.40 3.09 5.50
N TYR A 232 -7.91 1.95 5.04
CA TYR A 232 -7.73 0.66 5.71
C TYR A 232 -6.95 -0.36 4.87
N TYR A 233 -6.34 0.07 3.76
CA TYR A 233 -5.65 -0.82 2.81
C TYR A 233 -4.69 -1.79 3.53
N GLY A 234 -3.70 -1.24 4.23
CA GLY A 234 -2.66 -2.06 4.84
C GLY A 234 -3.20 -2.95 5.97
N GLN A 235 -4.14 -2.45 6.78
CA GLN A 235 -4.80 -3.26 7.82
C GLN A 235 -5.54 -4.47 7.24
N ILE A 236 -6.21 -4.29 6.10
CA ILE A 236 -6.90 -5.38 5.40
C ILE A 236 -5.88 -6.36 4.81
N VAL A 237 -4.81 -5.87 4.17
CA VAL A 237 -3.74 -6.74 3.64
C VAL A 237 -3.08 -7.55 4.75
N HIS A 238 -2.70 -6.93 5.86
CA HIS A 238 -2.13 -7.64 7.01
C HIS A 238 -3.10 -8.67 7.59
N ARG A 239 -4.40 -8.36 7.64
CA ARG A 239 -5.43 -9.33 8.05
C ARG A 239 -5.46 -10.54 7.10
N LEU A 240 -5.46 -10.33 5.79
CA LEU A 240 -5.42 -11.40 4.80
C LEU A 240 -4.19 -12.30 5.00
N LEU A 241 -3.01 -11.71 5.15
CA LEU A 241 -1.77 -12.44 5.38
C LEU A 241 -1.81 -13.24 6.69
N SER A 242 -2.35 -12.67 7.76
CA SER A 242 -2.49 -13.36 9.05
C SER A 242 -3.44 -14.56 8.99
N MET A 243 -4.38 -14.56 8.04
CA MET A 243 -5.28 -15.68 7.77
C MET A 243 -4.64 -16.74 6.85
N GLY A 244 -3.39 -16.55 6.42
CA GLY A 244 -2.69 -17.42 5.50
C GLY A 244 -3.07 -17.21 4.03
N PHE A 245 -3.72 -16.09 3.69
CA PHE A 245 -4.01 -15.76 2.29
C PHE A 245 -2.71 -15.39 1.55
N PRO A 246 -2.43 -15.97 0.37
CA PRO A 246 -1.19 -15.69 -0.32
C PRO A 246 -1.21 -14.31 -0.98
N ILE A 247 -0.11 -13.57 -0.83
CA ILE A 247 0.01 -12.21 -1.36
C ILE A 247 -0.09 -12.18 -2.89
N GLU A 248 0.25 -13.28 -3.57
CA GLU A 248 0.17 -13.44 -5.02
C GLU A 248 -1.27 -13.41 -5.55
N ARG A 249 -2.27 -13.59 -4.67
CA ARG A 249 -3.70 -13.45 -4.98
C ARG A 249 -4.29 -12.11 -4.54
N VAL A 250 -3.50 -11.23 -3.94
CA VAL A 250 -3.87 -9.83 -3.71
C VAL A 250 -3.46 -9.01 -4.93
N ILE A 251 -4.44 -8.36 -5.57
CA ILE A 251 -4.24 -7.49 -6.72
C ILE A 251 -4.16 -6.05 -6.22
N PRO A 252 -3.04 -5.33 -6.45
CA PRO A 252 -2.96 -3.91 -6.12
C PRO A 252 -4.01 -3.11 -6.89
N ASN A 253 -4.76 -2.29 -6.17
CA ASN A 253 -5.91 -1.56 -6.72
C ASN A 253 -5.54 -0.60 -7.87
N PHE A 254 -4.32 -0.06 -7.90
CA PHE A 254 -3.89 0.85 -8.95
C PHE A 254 -3.57 0.16 -10.28
N ILE A 255 -3.33 -1.17 -10.28
CA ILE A 255 -3.05 -1.97 -11.48
C ILE A 255 -4.35 -2.37 -12.23
N LEU A 256 -5.49 -2.13 -11.59
CA LEU A 256 -6.78 -2.71 -11.90
C LEU A 256 -7.51 -2.00 -13.05
#